data_AF-M1CSF1-F1
#
_entry.id   AF-M1CSF1-F1
#
_cell.length_a   1.000
_cell.length_b   1.000
_cell.length_c   1.000
_cell.angle_alpha   90.00
_cell.angle_beta   90.00
_cell.angle_gamma   90.00
#
_symmetry.space_group_name_H-M   'P 1'
#
loop_
_entity.id
_entity.type
_entity.pdbx_description
1 polymer ?
#
loop_
_entity_poly.entity_id
_entity_poly.type
_entity_poly.pdbx_seq_one_letter_code
_entity_poly.pdbx_strand_id
1 'polypeptide(L)' 'MFYGTVVWDPWLIVAQIGCIQCLYYLTLGIFLEILVGSRVSRMSLVYFFDYATVTASTVTGWCVIASFLLSSLAG' A
#
# COMPACT_ATOMS: atom_id res chain seq x y z
N MET A 1 21.72 1.62 26.55
CA MET A 1 21.03 1.76 25.25
C MET A 1 21.15 0.41 24.57
N PHE A 2 20.04 -0.24 24.19
CA PHE A 2 20.07 -1.64 23.72
C PHE A 2 20.85 -1.83 22.41
N TYR A 3 21.26 -0.73 21.75
CA TYR A 3 22.27 -0.72 20.70
C TYR A 3 23.19 0.49 20.84
N GLY A 4 24.49 0.28 20.76
CA GLY A 4 25.45 1.37 20.54
C GLY A 4 25.20 1.98 19.16
N THR A 5 25.29 3.31 19.06
CA THR A 5 24.80 4.17 17.97
C THR A 5 25.35 3.88 16.55
N VAL A 6 26.13 2.82 16.35
CA VAL A 6 26.81 2.51 15.08
C VAL A 6 27.04 1.00 14.83
N VAL A 7 26.47 0.12 15.66
CA VAL A 7 26.59 -1.34 15.43
C VAL A 7 25.47 -1.79 14.49
N TRP A 8 25.74 -2.74 13.62
CA TRP A 8 24.73 -3.36 12.75
C TRP A 8 23.68 -4.11 13.58
N ASP A 9 22.41 -3.67 13.55
CA ASP A 9 21.28 -4.31 14.25
C ASP A 9 20.32 -4.98 13.25
N PRO A 10 20.41 -6.30 13.05
CA PRO A 10 19.53 -7.00 12.12
C PRO A 10 18.06 -6.94 12.55
N TRP A 11 17.78 -6.89 13.85
CA TRP A 11 16.40 -6.90 14.35
C TRP A 11 15.70 -5.58 14.08
N LEU A 12 16.38 -4.45 14.32
CA LEU A 12 15.85 -3.13 13.99
C LEU A 12 15.67 -2.95 12.48
N ILE A 13 16.57 -3.47 11.65
CA ILE A 13 16.44 -3.41 10.19
C ILE A 13 15.18 -4.17 9.74
N VAL A 14 14.98 -5.40 10.22
CA VAL A 14 13.77 -6.19 9.89
C VAL A 14 12.51 -5.49 10.38
N ALA A 15 12.52 -4.95 11.60
CA ALA A 15 11.40 -4.20 12.15
C ALA A 15 11.09 -2.94 11.32
N GLN A 16 12.11 -2.24 10.83
CA GLN A 16 11.96 -1.06 9.98
C GLN A 16 11.38 -1.41 8.62
N ILE A 17 11.86 -2.47 7.97
CA ILE A 17 11.29 -2.98 6.71
C ILE A 17 9.82 -3.33 6.91
N GLY A 18 9.49 -4.09 7.95
CA GLY A 18 8.11 -4.44 8.28
C GLY A 18 7.23 -3.21 8.52
N CYS A 19 7.73 -2.23 9.27
CA CYS A 19 7.02 -0.98 9.54
C CYS A 19 6.67 -0.22 8.26
N ILE A 20 7.65 -0.02 7.37
CA ILE A 20 7.43 0.69 6.10
C ILE A 20 6.42 -0.06 5.22
N GLN A 21 6.52 -1.38 5.15
CA GLN A 21 5.56 -2.18 4.38
C GLN A 21 4.13 -2.05 4.95
N CYS A 22 3.97 -2.11 6.28
CA CYS A 22 2.67 -1.90 6.92
C CYS A 22 2.10 -0.51 6.62
N LEU A 23 2.93 0.54 6.71
CA LEU A 23 2.52 1.90 6.39
C LEU A 23 2.08 2.02 4.92
N TYR A 24 2.83 1.44 3.99
CA TYR A 24 2.47 1.41 2.57
C TYR A 24 1.12 0.72 2.32
N TYR A 25 0.88 -0.45 2.90
CA TYR A 25 -0.41 -1.15 2.70
C TYR A 25 -1.58 -0.43 3.38
N LEU A 26 -1.35 0.26 4.50
CA LEU A 26 -2.38 1.09 5.14
C LEU A 26 -2.75 2.30 4.29
N THR A 27 -1.76 3.04 3.77
CA THR A 27 -2.00 4.19 2.89
C THR A 27 -2.69 3.75 1.59
N LEU A 28 -2.23 2.64 0.99
CA LEU A 28 -2.87 2.04 -0.18
C LEU A 28 -4.33 1.65 0.10
N GLY A 29 -4.59 1.02 1.24
CA GLY A 29 -5.95 0.65 1.62
C GLY A 29 -6.88 1.85 1.77
N ILE A 30 -6.41 2.95 2.36
CA ILE A 30 -7.17 4.19 2.49
C ILE A 30 -7.51 4.75 1.10
N PHE A 31 -6.52 4.83 0.20
CA PHE A 31 -6.77 5.35 -1.15
C PHE A 31 -7.67 4.44 -1.99
N LEU A 32 -7.54 3.12 -1.86
CA LEU A 32 -8.44 2.18 -2.52
C LEU A 32 -9.87 2.31 -1.96
N GLU A 33 -10.06 2.43 -0.65
CA GLU A 33 -11.38 2.61 -0.04
C GLU A 33 -12.08 3.87 -0.57
N ILE A 34 -11.35 4.99 -0.65
CA ILE A 34 -11.90 6.27 -1.12
C ILE A 34 -12.23 6.20 -2.64
N LEU A 35 -11.28 5.72 -3.46
CA LEU A 35 -11.39 5.81 -4.92
C LEU A 35 -12.16 4.64 -5.55
N VAL A 36 -11.95 3.43 -5.04
CA VAL A 36 -12.55 2.19 -5.56
C VAL A 36 -13.79 1.81 -4.75
N GLY A 37 -13.76 1.93 -3.42
CA GLY A 37 -14.90 1.63 -2.55
C GLY A 37 -16.14 2.49 -2.84
N SER A 38 -15.96 3.73 -3.33
CA SER A 38 -17.06 4.58 -3.81
C SER A 38 -17.71 4.09 -5.11
N ARG A 39 -17.09 3.15 -5.84
CA ARG A 39 -17.56 2.66 -7.14
C ARG A 39 -18.04 1.21 -7.12
N VAL A 40 -17.54 0.37 -6.22
CA VAL A 40 -17.95 -1.03 -6.11
C VAL A 40 -18.75 -1.32 -4.85
N SER A 41 -19.82 -2.10 -5.01
CA SER A 41 -20.70 -2.49 -3.90
C SER A 41 -20.03 -3.40 -2.87
N ARG A 42 -18.93 -4.07 -3.22
CA ARG A 42 -18.15 -4.95 -2.33
C ARG A 42 -16.67 -4.73 -2.55
N MET A 43 -16.00 -4.20 -1.53
CA MET A 43 -14.55 -4.12 -1.47
C MET A 43 -13.96 -5.49 -1.10
N SER A 44 -12.87 -5.86 -1.76
CA SER A 44 -12.20 -7.15 -1.61
C SER A 44 -10.68 -6.99 -1.74
N LEU A 45 -9.94 -7.92 -1.13
CA LEU A 45 -8.48 -7.99 -1.18
C LEU A 45 -7.92 -8.17 -2.61
N VAL A 46 -8.76 -8.55 -3.57
CA VAL A 46 -8.39 -8.66 -4.99
C VAL A 46 -7.82 -7.34 -5.52
N TYR A 47 -8.35 -6.19 -5.09
CA TYR A 47 -7.85 -4.87 -5.49
C TYR A 47 -6.44 -4.54 -4.93
N PHE A 48 -5.99 -5.26 -3.91
CA PHE A 48 -4.63 -5.12 -3.36
C PHE A 48 -3.61 -5.98 -4.10
N PHE A 49 -3.98 -7.23 -4.42
CA PHE A 49 -3.01 -8.26 -4.78
C PHE A 49 -3.13 -8.79 -6.21
N ASP A 50 -4.25 -8.54 -6.89
CA ASP A 50 -4.46 -9.03 -8.25
C ASP A 50 -4.13 -7.94 -9.28
N TYR A 51 -3.10 -8.21 -10.08
CA TYR A 51 -2.67 -7.32 -11.16
C TYR A 51 -3.76 -7.11 -12.22
N ALA A 52 -4.70 -8.06 -12.37
CA ALA A 52 -5.78 -7.94 -13.34
C ALA A 52 -6.72 -6.74 -13.04
N THR A 53 -6.71 -6.25 -11.79
CA THR A 53 -7.46 -5.04 -11.41
C THR A 53 -6.80 -3.75 -11.88
N VAL A 54 -5.51 -3.78 -12.22
CA VAL A 54 -4.73 -2.64 -12.74
C VAL A 54 -4.91 -2.58 -14.26
N THR A 55 -6.01 -1.96 -14.69
CA THR A 55 -6.34 -1.83 -16.11
C THR A 55 -6.69 -0.40 -16.50
N ALA A 56 -6.21 0.05 -17.67
CA ALA A 56 -6.56 1.35 -18.25
C ALA A 56 -7.86 1.30 -19.07
N SER A 57 -8.49 0.13 -19.20
CA SER A 57 -9.71 -0.06 -20.00
C SER A 57 -10.99 0.28 -19.24
N THR A 58 -10.93 0.42 -17.91
CA THR A 58 -12.10 0.70 -17.07
C THR A 58 -11.85 1.84 -16.10
N VAL A 59 -12.89 2.59 -15.75
CA VAL A 59 -12.80 3.70 -14.79
C VAL A 59 -12.36 3.20 -13.41
N THR A 60 -12.81 2.02 -13.00
CA THR A 60 -12.39 1.38 -11.74
C THR A 60 -10.91 1.02 -11.77
N GLY A 61 -10.39 0.49 -12.88
CA GLY A 61 -8.97 0.20 -13.03
C GLY A 61 -8.09 1.46 -13.04
N TRP A 62 -8.58 2.56 -13.62
CA TRP A 62 -7.94 3.89 -13.48
C TRP A 62 -7.90 4.37 -12.03
N CYS A 63 -8.97 4.14 -11.25
CA CYS A 63 -8.98 4.44 -9.82
C CYS A 63 -7.96 3.60 -9.05
N VAL A 64 -7.82 2.30 -9.37
CA VAL A 64 -6.78 1.43 -8.79
C VAL A 64 -5.38 1.99 -9.10
N ILE A 65 -5.10 2.33 -10.37
CA ILE A 65 -3.81 2.93 -10.77
C ILE A 65 -3.54 4.23 -10.00
N ALA A 66 -4.54 5.10 -9.89
CA ALA A 66 -4.43 6.35 -9.13
C ALA A 66 -4.15 6.10 -7.64
N SER A 67 -4.78 5.09 -7.02
CA SER A 67 -4.51 4.71 -5.64
C SER A 67 -3.05 4.28 -5.44
N PHE A 68 -2.48 3.48 -6.35
CA PHE A 68 -1.07 3.09 -6.29
C PHE A 68 -0.12 4.29 -6.43
N LEU A 69 -0.41 5.21 -7.36
CA LEU A 69 0.40 6.42 -7.57
C LEU A 69 0.36 7.33 -6.34
N LEU A 70 -0.83 7.60 -5.80
CA LEU A 70 -0.98 8.42 -4.59
C LEU A 70 -0.31 7.78 -3.37
N SER A 71 -0.37 6.45 -3.25
CA SER A 71 0.30 5.72 -2.16
C SER A 71 1.81 5.87 -2.22
N SER A 72 2.41 5.84 -3.42
CA SER A 72 3.86 6.05 -3.58
C SER A 72 4.35 7.46 -3.23
N LEU A 73 3.44 8.45 -3.19
CA LEU A 73 3.75 9.80 -2.72
C LEU A 73 3.59 9.93 -1.21
N ALA A 74 2.71 9.10 -0.62
CA ALA A 74 2.37 9.15 0.80
C ALA A 74 3.29 8.25 1.67
N GLY A 75 4.06 7.34 1.09
CA GLY A 75 4.95 6.42 1.79
C GLY A 75 6.06 5.86 0.92
#